data_AF-A0AAP2W5H2-F1
#
_entry.id   AF-A0AAP2W5H2-F1
#
_cell.length_a   1.000
_cell.length_b   1.000
_cell.length_c   1.000
_cell.angle_alpha   90.00
_cell.angle_beta   90.00
_cell.angle_gamma   90.00
#
_symmetry.space_group_name_H-M   'P 1'
#
loop_
_entity.id
_entity.type
_entity.pdbx_description
1 polymer ?
#
loop_
_entity_poly.entity_id
_entity_poly.type
_entity_poly.pdbx_seq_one_letter_code
_entity_poly.pdbx_strand_id
1 'polypeptide(L)'
;MLPSELLKTKVWRGEISPIFIEPSEEYLELAGDMIGIFKDSTGKKLGELKDILEEMEDQGFDYRLVRGLVALLERRCELVVESSLDPVEIRQTVFRVAARQFPVISDAQRSSAIKEAAGILEMTEKEVEASMYADLENELLLKQFTPLTPAELVYRYNLSIAQTLLFKAVDLRFTASGNHQDILRNVKRLGLMYDARYLDGRVEISLDGPVSALKMTERYGTSLARLLPFIVMAPGWEMEASIVRKDYSGEPRIYHFRMSEKGCRHLFGDLMYQEDISFDSEPEERFYESFVNAGTGWSIIREPEPLITGKRLYIPDFLLEKDGIKVYIEIAGFWTADYLRKKSEKLHEIKDKNLIVLVNSKMACDALKDIIGDVIFFDKKIPLKQILDRLKEFDDVLIRKGLEKIAGMELTLTGDVISVAVIAEREHIPSDSIRIYAESPGINGYVIAGDELVSKVLIKGLETSLKNTMPYHEAVKTINSKGISAADPVLKLLGYTVKWSGLDPESAVINKK
;
A
#
# COMPACT_ATOMS: atom_id res chain seq x y z
N MET A 1 15.72 5.13 11.21
CA MET A 1 15.82 4.58 12.59
C MET A 1 17.26 4.19 12.89
N LEU A 2 17.79 4.50 14.06
CA LEU A 2 19.18 4.20 14.42
C LEU A 2 19.27 2.89 15.23
N PRO A 3 20.46 2.25 15.28
CA PRO A 3 20.74 1.23 16.28
C PRO A 3 20.52 1.77 17.70
N SER A 4 20.08 0.89 18.62
CA SER A 4 19.72 1.30 19.98
C SER A 4 20.90 1.80 20.80
N GLU A 5 22.13 1.37 20.48
CA GLU A 5 23.36 1.84 21.11
C GLU A 5 23.69 3.31 20.80
N LEU A 6 23.20 3.83 19.66
CA LEU A 6 23.38 5.24 19.27
C LEU A 6 22.32 6.15 19.87
N LEU A 7 21.29 5.60 20.52
CA LEU A 7 20.22 6.38 21.13
C LEU A 7 20.77 7.21 22.30
N LYS A 8 20.65 8.54 22.16
CA LYS A 8 20.98 9.51 23.21
C LYS A 8 19.69 10.11 23.78
N THR A 9 19.53 10.00 25.10
CA THR A 9 18.33 10.46 25.80
C THR A 9 18.67 11.22 27.06
N LYS A 10 17.85 12.20 27.42
CA LYS A 10 17.81 12.81 28.75
C LYS A 10 16.64 12.25 29.54
N VAL A 11 16.86 11.95 30.81
CA VAL A 11 15.81 11.48 31.73
C VAL A 11 15.70 12.47 32.89
N TRP A 12 14.49 12.95 33.16
CA TRP A 12 14.23 13.87 34.27
C TRP A 12 12.84 13.67 34.84
N ARG A 13 12.72 13.43 36.15
CA ARG A 13 11.45 13.28 36.88
C ARG A 13 10.41 12.34 36.22
N GLY A 14 10.86 11.22 35.64
CA GLY A 14 9.97 10.26 34.99
C GLY A 14 9.68 10.56 33.52
N GLU A 15 10.15 11.68 32.99
CA GLU A 15 10.13 11.99 31.56
C GLU A 15 11.43 11.49 30.90
N ILE A 16 11.33 11.06 29.65
CA ILE A 16 12.44 10.69 28.76
C ILE A 16 12.29 11.42 27.43
N SER A 17 13.34 12.09 26.99
CA SER A 17 13.38 12.75 25.68
C SER A 17 14.66 12.39 24.94
N PRO A 18 14.61 12.24 23.60
CA PRO A 18 15.83 12.14 22.81
C PRO A 18 16.58 13.47 22.87
N ILE A 19 17.90 13.42 22.73
CA ILE A 19 18.72 14.63 22.60
C ILE A 19 18.78 14.98 21.11
N PHE A 20 17.90 15.88 20.69
CA PHE A 20 17.88 16.44 19.34
C PHE A 20 19.05 17.39 19.11
N ILE A 21 19.38 17.59 17.84
CA ILE A 21 20.30 18.64 17.37
C ILE A 21 19.50 19.69 16.59
N GLU A 22 19.80 20.97 16.82
CA GLU A 22 19.22 22.04 16.02
C GLU A 22 20.01 22.17 14.70
N PRO A 23 19.37 22.62 13.60
CA PRO A 23 20.07 22.93 12.35
C PRO A 23 20.87 24.24 12.48
N SER A 24 21.83 24.27 13.42
CA SER A 24 22.79 25.37 13.57
C SER A 24 23.92 25.25 12.57
N GLU A 25 24.67 26.34 12.36
CA GLU A 25 25.83 26.39 11.46
C GLU A 25 26.81 25.25 11.73
N GLU A 26 27.18 25.02 13.00
CA GLU A 26 28.07 23.93 13.43
C GLU A 26 27.61 22.54 12.97
N TYR A 27 26.32 22.19 13.17
CA TYR A 27 25.81 20.87 12.78
C TYR A 27 25.56 20.75 11.27
N LEU A 28 25.28 21.88 10.60
CA LEU A 28 25.13 21.91 9.14
C LEU A 28 26.49 21.78 8.43
N GLU A 29 27.56 22.36 8.98
CA GLU A 29 28.93 22.15 8.52
C GLU A 29 29.34 20.69 8.66
N LEU A 30 29.19 20.11 9.86
CA LEU A 30 29.46 18.68 10.09
C LEU A 30 28.68 17.78 9.10
N ALA A 31 27.39 18.04 8.93
CA ALA A 31 26.58 17.28 7.97
C ALA A 31 27.06 17.47 6.53
N GLY A 32 27.47 18.68 6.15
CA GLY A 32 28.03 19.00 4.84
C GLY A 32 29.33 18.26 4.55
N ASP A 33 30.25 18.26 5.51
CA ASP A 33 31.54 17.56 5.43
C ASP A 33 31.34 16.06 5.26
N MET A 34 30.47 15.45 6.08
CA MET A 34 30.15 14.02 5.96
C MET A 34 29.51 13.68 4.60
N ILE A 35 28.58 14.49 4.12
CA ILE A 35 27.99 14.30 2.78
C ILE A 35 29.07 14.42 1.69
N GLY A 36 30.01 15.34 1.84
CA GLY A 36 31.17 15.52 0.95
C GLY A 36 32.03 14.26 0.89
N ILE A 37 32.40 13.71 2.04
CA ILE A 37 33.20 12.48 2.15
C ILE A 37 32.53 11.29 1.43
N PHE A 38 31.21 11.12 1.60
CA PHE A 38 30.47 10.06 0.90
C PHE A 38 30.45 10.28 -0.62
N LYS A 39 30.30 11.53 -1.09
CA LYS A 39 30.38 11.85 -2.52
C LYS A 39 31.76 11.51 -3.09
N ASP A 40 32.81 11.95 -2.42
CA ASP A 40 34.20 11.78 -2.84
C ASP A 40 34.69 10.33 -2.72
N SER A 41 33.93 9.48 -2.01
CA SER A 41 34.19 8.04 -1.87
C SER A 41 33.43 7.18 -2.88
N THR A 42 32.67 7.78 -3.80
CA THR A 42 32.05 7.03 -4.92
C THR A 42 33.14 6.42 -5.80
N GLY A 43 33.06 5.11 -6.01
CA GLY A 43 34.06 4.30 -6.70
C GLY A 43 35.18 3.76 -5.80
N LYS A 44 35.18 4.05 -4.50
CA LYS A 44 36.13 3.51 -3.53
C LYS A 44 35.52 2.35 -2.74
N LYS A 45 36.38 1.60 -2.06
CA LYS A 45 35.98 0.54 -1.13
C LYS A 45 35.36 1.13 0.14
N LEU A 46 34.40 0.41 0.73
CA LEU A 46 33.73 0.83 1.96
C LEU A 46 34.70 0.95 3.14
N GLY A 47 35.75 0.13 3.20
CA GLY A 47 36.80 0.22 4.20
C GLY A 47 37.54 1.56 4.17
N GLU A 48 37.90 2.04 2.99
CA GLU A 48 38.56 3.35 2.84
C GLU A 48 37.66 4.50 3.32
N LEU A 49 36.35 4.40 3.05
CA LEU A 49 35.38 5.35 3.58
C LEU A 49 35.30 5.28 5.11
N LYS A 50 35.28 4.07 5.69
CA LYS A 50 35.26 3.89 7.16
C LYS A 50 36.51 4.48 7.82
N ASP A 51 37.69 4.27 7.24
CA ASP A 51 38.95 4.83 7.76
C ASP A 51 38.89 6.37 7.81
N ILE A 52 38.37 7.02 6.76
CA ILE A 52 38.18 8.49 6.72
C ILE A 52 37.17 8.94 7.78
N LEU A 53 36.10 8.17 7.99
CA LEU A 53 35.05 8.51 8.96
C LEU A 53 35.51 8.32 10.41
N GLU A 54 36.42 7.39 10.69
CA GLU A 54 37.02 7.22 12.03
C GLU A 54 37.78 8.49 12.45
N GLU A 55 38.54 9.11 11.55
CA GLU A 55 39.24 10.37 11.84
C GLU A 55 38.28 11.53 12.17
N MET A 56 37.04 11.49 11.69
CA MET A 56 36.04 12.50 12.04
C MET A 56 35.49 12.36 13.46
N GLU A 57 35.50 11.14 14.04
CA GLU A 57 35.04 10.94 15.42
C GLU A 57 35.92 11.71 16.42
N ASP A 58 37.16 12.00 16.06
CA ASP A 58 38.14 12.71 16.89
C ASP A 58 37.99 14.25 16.86
N GLN A 59 37.08 14.81 16.07
CA GLN A 59 36.89 16.26 15.90
C GLN A 59 36.10 16.94 17.03
N GLY A 60 35.89 16.27 18.16
CA GLY A 60 35.24 16.84 19.35
C GLY A 60 33.71 16.74 19.38
N PHE A 61 33.09 16.15 18.36
CA PHE A 61 31.67 15.79 18.37
C PHE A 61 31.42 14.51 19.18
N ASP A 62 30.17 14.32 19.61
CA ASP A 62 29.77 13.07 20.25
C ASP A 62 29.79 11.92 19.24
N TYR A 63 30.57 10.86 19.49
CA TYR A 63 30.70 9.73 18.57
C TYR A 63 29.35 9.10 18.18
N ARG A 64 28.32 9.15 19.04
CA ARG A 64 26.99 8.60 18.71
C ARG A 64 26.27 9.44 17.67
N LEU A 65 26.48 10.76 17.70
CA LEU A 65 25.97 11.65 16.67
C LEU A 65 26.63 11.33 15.34
N VAL A 66 27.97 11.31 15.30
CA VAL A 66 28.74 11.03 14.07
C VAL A 66 28.32 9.68 13.48
N ARG A 67 28.37 8.60 14.26
CA ARG A 67 27.91 7.27 13.81
C ARG A 67 26.45 7.25 13.40
N GLY A 68 25.61 8.05 14.05
CA GLY A 68 24.21 8.17 13.69
C GLY A 68 24.02 8.80 12.30
N LEU A 69 24.79 9.85 11.98
CA LEU A 69 24.80 10.47 10.67
C LEU A 69 25.37 9.53 9.60
N VAL A 70 26.48 8.83 9.89
CA VAL A 70 27.06 7.79 9.02
C VAL A 70 26.01 6.75 8.66
N ALA A 71 25.33 6.17 9.66
CA ALA A 71 24.33 5.13 9.44
C ALA A 71 23.13 5.59 8.58
N LEU A 72 22.84 6.90 8.53
CA LEU A 72 21.82 7.45 7.64
C LEU A 72 22.32 7.63 6.20
N LEU A 73 23.59 7.98 6.03
CA LEU A 73 24.22 8.16 4.71
C LEU A 73 24.53 6.80 4.05
N GLU A 74 25.00 5.82 4.81
CA GLU A 74 25.27 4.46 4.32
C GLU A 74 24.03 3.81 3.67
N ARG A 75 22.84 4.04 4.23
CA ARG A 75 21.56 3.56 3.66
C ARG A 75 21.22 4.14 2.29
N ARG A 76 21.93 5.17 1.87
CA ARG A 76 21.77 5.85 0.59
C ARG A 76 22.89 5.48 -0.39
N CYS A 77 23.70 4.48 -0.04
CA CYS A 77 24.74 3.92 -0.87
C CYS A 77 24.23 2.64 -1.56
N GLU A 78 24.52 2.51 -2.86
CA GLU A 78 24.47 1.24 -3.59
C GLU A 78 25.86 0.61 -3.48
N LEU A 79 25.95 -0.46 -2.70
CA LEU A 79 27.17 -1.25 -2.52
C LEU A 79 27.13 -2.45 -3.45
N VAL A 80 28.25 -2.71 -4.14
CA VAL A 80 28.37 -3.84 -5.06
C VAL A 80 29.66 -4.61 -4.82
N VAL A 81 29.61 -5.91 -5.10
CA VAL A 81 30.80 -6.76 -5.19
C VAL A 81 31.44 -6.54 -6.56
N GLU A 82 32.67 -6.05 -6.60
CA GLU A 82 33.43 -5.93 -7.84
C GLU A 82 34.24 -7.20 -8.09
N SER A 83 33.62 -8.16 -8.78
CA SER A 83 34.31 -9.35 -9.25
C SER A 83 33.63 -9.95 -10.49
N SER A 84 34.44 -10.53 -11.38
CA SER A 84 33.97 -11.24 -12.57
C SER A 84 33.45 -12.65 -12.27
N LEU A 85 33.88 -13.27 -11.16
CA LEU A 85 33.42 -14.57 -10.68
C LEU A 85 32.98 -14.47 -9.21
N ASP A 86 32.32 -15.51 -8.70
CA ASP A 86 31.95 -15.55 -7.28
C ASP A 86 33.23 -15.57 -6.40
N PRO A 87 33.45 -14.59 -5.49
CA PRO A 87 34.59 -14.56 -4.58
C PRO A 87 34.77 -15.85 -3.76
N VAL A 88 33.69 -16.57 -3.47
CA VAL A 88 33.75 -17.88 -2.80
C VAL A 88 34.44 -18.92 -3.68
N GLU A 89 34.10 -18.97 -4.97
CA GLU A 89 34.71 -19.89 -5.96
C GLU A 89 36.19 -19.58 -6.17
N ILE A 90 36.53 -18.29 -6.26
CA ILE A 90 37.92 -17.82 -6.38
C ILE A 90 38.73 -18.28 -5.15
N ARG A 91 38.22 -18.03 -3.93
CA ARG A 91 38.87 -18.48 -2.69
C ARG A 91 39.10 -19.98 -2.63
N GLN A 92 38.07 -20.76 -2.98
CA GLN A 92 38.18 -22.22 -2.97
C GLN A 92 39.26 -22.72 -3.92
N THR A 93 39.37 -22.11 -5.11
CA THR A 93 40.38 -22.47 -6.11
C THR A 93 41.77 -22.10 -5.64
N VAL A 94 41.98 -20.86 -5.19
CA VAL A 94 43.25 -20.38 -4.65
C VAL A 94 43.73 -21.25 -3.49
N PHE A 95 42.86 -21.54 -2.52
CA PHE A 95 43.25 -22.36 -1.36
C PHE A 95 43.48 -23.82 -1.70
N ARG A 96 42.77 -24.38 -2.69
CA ARG A 96 43.02 -25.75 -3.16
C ARG A 96 44.38 -25.87 -3.86
N VAL A 97 44.75 -24.87 -4.64
CA VAL A 97 46.09 -24.79 -5.26
C VAL A 97 47.16 -24.61 -4.19
N ALA A 98 46.98 -23.65 -3.27
CA ALA A 98 47.92 -23.39 -2.18
C ALA A 98 48.13 -24.61 -1.27
N ALA A 99 47.09 -25.42 -1.04
CA ALA A 99 47.16 -26.65 -0.24
C ALA A 99 48.15 -27.68 -0.80
N ARG A 100 48.41 -27.70 -2.12
CA ARG A 100 49.38 -28.61 -2.75
C ARG A 100 50.83 -28.32 -2.33
N GLN A 101 51.10 -27.08 -1.93
CA GLN A 101 52.42 -26.60 -1.51
C GLN A 101 52.42 -26.19 -0.02
N PHE A 102 51.48 -26.72 0.77
CA PHE A 102 51.30 -26.30 2.16
C PHE A 102 52.50 -26.69 3.05
N PRO A 103 52.96 -25.81 3.95
CA PRO A 103 52.50 -24.43 4.14
C PRO A 103 53.14 -23.46 3.13
N VAL A 104 52.34 -22.53 2.60
CA VAL A 104 52.83 -21.42 1.77
C VAL A 104 53.41 -20.36 2.71
N ILE A 105 54.74 -20.29 2.79
CA ILE A 105 55.47 -19.42 3.75
C ILE A 105 56.44 -18.43 3.07
N SER A 106 56.49 -18.42 1.73
CA SER A 106 57.34 -17.51 0.96
C SER A 106 56.56 -16.84 -0.17
N ASP A 107 56.98 -15.65 -0.56
CA ASP A 107 56.36 -14.90 -1.66
C ASP A 107 56.42 -15.68 -2.99
N ALA A 108 57.52 -16.41 -3.24
CA ALA A 108 57.64 -17.26 -4.41
C ALA A 108 56.57 -18.37 -4.46
N GLN A 109 56.30 -19.03 -3.33
CA GLN A 109 55.23 -20.02 -3.22
C GLN A 109 53.84 -19.37 -3.38
N ARG A 110 53.63 -18.19 -2.77
CA ARG A 110 52.38 -17.42 -2.89
C ARG A 110 52.08 -17.05 -4.34
N SER A 111 53.04 -16.41 -5.02
CA SER A 111 52.89 -16.01 -6.42
C SER A 111 52.68 -17.22 -7.33
N SER A 112 53.37 -18.35 -7.09
CA SER A 112 53.14 -19.58 -7.85
C SER A 112 51.70 -20.10 -7.69
N ALA A 113 51.16 -20.09 -6.47
CA ALA A 113 49.81 -20.57 -6.20
C ALA A 113 48.74 -19.66 -6.83
N ILE A 114 48.92 -18.34 -6.75
CA ILE A 114 48.01 -17.35 -7.36
C ILE A 114 48.05 -17.46 -8.88
N LYS A 115 49.24 -17.60 -9.48
CA LYS A 115 49.41 -17.80 -10.92
C LYS A 115 48.71 -19.06 -11.43
N GLU A 116 48.86 -20.17 -10.72
CA GLU A 116 48.18 -21.41 -11.09
C GLU A 116 46.65 -21.30 -10.93
N ALA A 117 46.17 -20.69 -9.84
CA ALA A 117 44.74 -20.44 -9.63
C ALA A 117 44.15 -19.50 -10.70
N ALA A 118 44.87 -18.43 -11.07
CA ALA A 118 44.50 -17.51 -12.13
C ALA A 118 44.36 -18.22 -13.48
N GLY A 119 45.27 -19.15 -13.80
CA GLY A 119 45.17 -20.00 -14.97
C GLY A 119 43.95 -20.94 -14.98
N ILE A 120 43.53 -21.44 -13.81
CA ILE A 120 42.33 -22.29 -13.68
C ILE A 120 41.04 -21.45 -13.83
N LEU A 121 41.03 -20.24 -13.30
CA LEU A 121 39.87 -19.33 -13.28
C LEU A 121 39.75 -18.48 -14.56
N GLU A 122 40.70 -18.58 -15.48
CA GLU A 122 40.80 -17.72 -16.68
C GLU A 122 40.84 -16.22 -16.35
N MET A 123 41.48 -15.87 -15.23
CA MET A 123 41.66 -14.50 -14.74
C MET A 123 43.15 -14.14 -14.74
N THR A 124 43.47 -12.84 -14.61
CA THR A 124 44.82 -12.41 -14.28
C THR A 124 45.13 -12.59 -12.80
N GLU A 125 46.42 -12.72 -12.44
CA GLU A 125 46.86 -12.82 -11.04
C GLU A 125 46.32 -11.66 -10.18
N LYS A 126 46.32 -10.44 -10.74
CA LYS A 126 45.79 -9.24 -10.07
C LYS A 126 44.28 -9.29 -9.85
N GLU A 127 43.52 -9.77 -10.84
CA GLU A 127 42.06 -9.90 -10.71
C GLU A 127 41.70 -10.93 -9.65
N VAL A 128 42.43 -12.05 -9.59
CA VAL A 128 42.24 -13.07 -8.53
C VAL A 128 42.49 -12.46 -7.15
N GLU A 129 43.62 -11.75 -6.98
CA GLU A 129 43.95 -11.11 -5.71
C GLU A 129 42.91 -10.06 -5.29
N ALA A 130 42.48 -9.21 -6.22
CA ALA A 130 41.48 -8.18 -5.94
C ALA A 130 40.08 -8.77 -5.65
N SER A 131 39.72 -9.86 -6.32
CA SER A 131 38.38 -10.45 -6.26
C SER A 131 38.16 -11.43 -5.11
N MET A 132 39.23 -12.06 -4.60
CA MET A 132 39.15 -13.16 -3.64
C MET A 132 38.32 -12.82 -2.39
N TYR A 133 38.37 -11.56 -1.95
CA TYR A 133 37.66 -11.07 -0.76
C TYR A 133 36.70 -9.92 -1.08
N ALA A 134 36.36 -9.69 -2.34
CA ALA A 134 35.52 -8.58 -2.77
C ALA A 134 34.09 -8.62 -2.19
N ASP A 135 33.67 -9.76 -1.62
CA ASP A 135 32.39 -9.94 -0.92
C ASP A 135 32.43 -9.57 0.58
N LEU A 136 33.60 -9.25 1.13
CA LEU A 136 33.70 -8.76 2.51
C LEU A 136 33.21 -7.31 2.60
N GLU A 137 32.57 -6.95 3.73
CA GLU A 137 31.94 -5.64 3.92
C GLU A 137 32.87 -4.47 3.60
N ASN A 138 34.12 -4.49 4.09
CA ASN A 138 35.09 -3.41 3.84
C ASN A 138 35.61 -3.36 2.40
N GLU A 139 35.44 -4.45 1.63
CA GLU A 139 35.90 -4.55 0.24
C GLU A 139 34.79 -4.21 -0.77
N LEU A 140 33.55 -4.07 -0.31
CA LEU A 140 32.43 -3.66 -1.16
C LEU A 140 32.70 -2.28 -1.77
N LEU A 141 32.43 -2.13 -3.06
CA LEU A 141 32.54 -0.85 -3.75
C LEU A 141 31.29 -0.01 -3.54
N LEU A 142 31.49 1.27 -3.21
CA LEU A 142 30.45 2.28 -3.26
C LEU A 142 30.21 2.68 -4.71
N LYS A 143 29.22 2.07 -5.36
CA LYS A 143 28.90 2.34 -6.78
C LYS A 143 28.12 3.62 -6.97
N GLN A 144 27.14 3.87 -6.11
CA GLN A 144 26.31 5.07 -6.18
C GLN A 144 26.01 5.59 -4.78
N PHE A 145 26.00 6.91 -4.62
CA PHE A 145 25.53 7.58 -3.42
C PHE A 145 24.42 8.57 -3.79
N THR A 146 23.29 8.51 -3.07
CA THR A 146 22.20 9.46 -3.23
C THR A 146 22.29 10.53 -2.12
N PRO A 147 22.85 11.73 -2.40
CA PRO A 147 23.09 12.72 -1.36
C PRO A 147 21.80 13.31 -0.80
N LEU A 148 21.92 13.89 0.40
CA LEU A 148 20.93 14.76 1.03
C LEU A 148 21.49 16.18 1.08
N THR A 149 20.64 17.16 1.37
CA THR A 149 21.12 18.44 1.89
C THR A 149 21.55 18.29 3.36
N PRO A 150 22.47 19.13 3.87
CA PRO A 150 22.87 19.10 5.28
C PRO A 150 21.70 19.22 6.24
N ALA A 151 20.74 20.12 5.95
CA ALA A 151 19.54 20.30 6.76
C ALA A 151 18.67 19.04 6.80
N GLU A 152 18.43 18.40 5.64
CA GLU A 152 17.67 17.14 5.59
C GLU A 152 18.33 16.02 6.38
N LEU A 153 19.67 15.94 6.40
CA LEU A 153 20.39 14.94 7.18
C LEU A 153 20.15 15.15 8.69
N VAL A 154 20.26 16.40 9.15
CA VAL A 154 19.96 16.78 10.54
C VAL A 154 18.51 16.44 10.91
N TYR A 155 17.54 16.79 10.07
CA TYR A 155 16.13 16.46 10.31
C TYR A 155 15.88 14.95 10.36
N ARG A 156 16.51 14.19 9.46
CA ARG A 156 16.41 12.71 9.45
C ARG A 156 17.10 12.07 10.66
N TYR A 157 18.15 12.68 11.18
CA TYR A 157 18.77 12.27 12.44
C TYR A 157 17.81 12.46 13.62
N ASN A 158 17.23 13.65 13.76
CA ASN A 158 16.24 13.94 14.80
C ASN A 158 15.02 13.00 14.72
N LEU A 159 14.50 12.78 13.52
CA LEU A 159 13.43 11.82 13.31
C LEU A 159 13.86 10.42 13.72
N SER A 160 15.04 9.97 13.28
CA SER A 160 15.52 8.62 13.56
C SER A 160 15.81 8.37 15.03
N ILE A 161 16.32 9.34 15.79
CA ILE A 161 16.56 9.18 17.23
C ILE A 161 15.24 9.11 18.01
N ALA A 162 14.23 9.90 17.63
CA ALA A 162 12.89 9.81 18.22
C ALA A 162 12.20 8.47 17.89
N GLN A 163 12.31 8.00 16.64
CA GLN A 163 11.83 6.67 16.25
C GLN A 163 12.51 5.55 17.06
N THR A 164 13.83 5.66 17.27
CA THR A 164 14.60 4.66 18.03
C THR A 164 14.16 4.61 19.49
N LEU A 165 13.80 5.75 20.08
CA LEU A 165 13.21 5.79 21.43
C LEU A 165 11.86 5.05 21.48
N LEU A 166 11.03 5.17 20.43
CA LEU A 166 9.72 4.51 20.34
C LEU A 166 9.79 2.99 20.17
N PHE A 167 10.96 2.40 19.89
CA PHE A 167 11.11 0.93 19.84
C PHE A 167 10.75 0.24 21.15
N LYS A 168 10.86 0.97 22.27
CA LYS A 168 10.50 0.49 23.60
C LYS A 168 9.18 1.07 24.11
N ALA A 169 8.38 1.68 23.23
CA ALA A 169 7.06 2.18 23.56
C ALA A 169 6.06 1.04 23.76
N VAL A 170 5.20 1.15 24.77
CA VAL A 170 4.09 0.21 25.03
C VAL A 170 2.73 0.79 24.60
N ASP A 171 2.60 2.11 24.64
CA ASP A 171 1.49 2.86 24.07
C ASP A 171 1.99 4.14 23.42
N LEU A 172 1.20 4.63 22.46
CA LEU A 172 1.39 5.92 21.81
C LEU A 172 0.02 6.58 21.66
N ARG A 173 -0.12 7.78 22.20
CA ARG A 173 -1.29 8.63 22.05
C ARG A 173 -0.90 9.89 21.31
N PHE A 174 -1.71 10.32 20.36
CA PHE A 174 -1.46 11.59 19.70
C PHE A 174 -2.76 12.26 19.25
N THR A 175 -2.68 13.58 19.08
CA THR A 175 -3.73 14.37 18.44
C THR A 175 -3.18 15.04 17.19
N ALA A 176 -4.04 15.32 16.22
CA ALA A 176 -3.73 16.13 15.05
C ALA A 176 -4.98 16.93 14.62
N SER A 177 -4.79 18.14 14.10
CA SER A 177 -5.87 18.98 13.57
C SER A 177 -6.15 18.73 12.08
N GLY A 178 -5.26 18.02 11.38
CA GLY A 178 -5.39 17.68 9.97
C GLY A 178 -4.62 16.42 9.61
N ASN A 179 -4.74 15.99 8.36
CA ASN A 179 -4.10 14.77 7.84
C ASN A 179 -4.40 13.45 8.59
N HIS A 180 -5.48 13.41 9.38
CA HIS A 180 -5.83 12.26 10.19
C HIS A 180 -6.17 11.01 9.36
N GLN A 181 -6.66 11.18 8.12
CA GLN A 181 -6.96 10.09 7.20
C GLN A 181 -5.68 9.32 6.84
N ASP A 182 -4.66 10.02 6.34
CA ASP A 182 -3.38 9.42 5.99
C ASP A 182 -2.70 8.78 7.22
N ILE A 183 -2.79 9.41 8.38
CA ILE A 183 -2.22 8.82 9.59
C ILE A 183 -2.96 7.54 9.97
N LEU A 184 -4.30 7.54 10.00
CA LEU A 184 -5.09 6.34 10.32
C LEU A 184 -4.91 5.22 9.29
N ARG A 185 -4.71 5.57 8.02
CA ARG A 185 -4.33 4.65 6.97
C ARG A 185 -3.02 3.93 7.31
N ASN A 186 -1.99 4.69 7.67
CA ASN A 186 -0.71 4.12 8.09
C ASN A 186 -0.81 3.35 9.41
N VAL A 187 -1.69 3.73 10.34
CA VAL A 187 -2.01 2.96 11.55
C VAL A 187 -2.52 1.56 11.17
N LYS A 188 -3.49 1.48 10.23
CA LYS A 188 -4.02 0.21 9.74
C LYS A 188 -2.93 -0.63 9.07
N ARG A 189 -2.18 -0.03 8.14
CA ARG A 189 -1.07 -0.69 7.43
C ARG A 189 -0.01 -1.27 8.35
N LEU A 190 0.33 -0.57 9.42
CA LEU A 190 1.33 -1.01 10.39
C LEU A 190 0.79 -2.09 11.34
N GLY A 191 -0.47 -2.51 11.17
CA GLY A 191 -1.14 -3.52 11.99
C GLY A 191 -1.35 -3.05 13.43
N LEU A 192 -1.41 -1.75 13.65
CA LEU A 192 -1.49 -1.16 14.99
C LEU A 192 -2.93 -1.20 15.50
N MET A 193 -3.09 -1.56 16.77
CA MET A 193 -4.39 -1.51 17.41
C MET A 193 -4.66 -0.08 17.84
N TYR A 194 -5.82 0.45 17.45
CA TYR A 194 -6.12 1.85 17.68
C TYR A 194 -7.53 2.11 18.21
N ASP A 195 -7.67 3.23 18.91
CA ASP A 195 -8.91 3.91 19.20
C ASP A 195 -8.81 5.34 18.68
N ALA A 196 -9.74 5.75 17.82
CA ALA A 196 -9.75 7.08 17.24
C ALA A 196 -11.03 7.80 17.62
N ARG A 197 -10.90 9.03 18.12
CA ARG A 197 -12.01 9.87 18.56
C ARG A 197 -11.93 11.28 17.95
N TYR A 198 -13.07 11.81 17.57
CA TYR A 198 -13.22 13.19 17.10
C TYR A 198 -13.63 14.06 18.29
N LEU A 199 -12.77 14.99 18.68
CA LEU A 199 -12.96 15.88 19.82
C LEU A 199 -12.62 17.31 19.38
N ASP A 200 -13.61 18.19 19.36
CA ASP A 200 -13.45 19.65 19.17
C ASP A 200 -12.59 20.04 17.96
N GLY A 201 -12.78 19.35 16.82
CA GLY A 201 -12.03 19.62 15.58
C GLY A 201 -10.66 18.95 15.50
N ARG A 202 -10.30 18.10 16.48
CA ARG A 202 -9.07 17.28 16.47
C ARG A 202 -9.42 15.80 16.49
N VAL A 203 -8.56 15.01 15.87
CA VAL A 203 -8.62 13.55 16.00
C VAL A 203 -7.61 13.13 17.06
N GLU A 204 -8.11 12.52 18.13
CA GLU A 204 -7.29 11.86 19.15
C GLU A 204 -7.20 10.38 18.80
N ILE A 205 -5.97 9.87 18.67
CA ILE A 205 -5.69 8.48 18.32
C ILE A 205 -4.85 7.89 19.45
N SER A 206 -5.36 6.82 20.05
CA SER A 206 -4.68 6.01 21.04
C SER A 206 -4.27 4.69 20.44
N LEU A 207 -3.00 4.34 20.55
CA LEU A 207 -2.41 3.09 20.07
C LEU A 207 -1.95 2.29 21.27
N ASP A 208 -2.81 1.39 21.73
CA ASP A 208 -2.51 0.52 22.87
C ASP A 208 -1.91 -0.79 22.36
N GLY A 209 -0.80 -1.24 22.94
CA GLY A 209 -0.31 -2.61 22.71
C GLY A 209 -1.26 -3.65 23.34
N PRO A 210 -1.32 -4.89 22.80
CA PRO A 210 -2.03 -5.97 23.48
C PRO A 210 -1.44 -6.19 24.87
N VAL A 211 -2.25 -6.53 25.89
CA VAL A 211 -1.76 -6.80 27.25
C VAL A 211 -0.66 -7.91 27.27
N SER A 212 -0.68 -8.80 26.27
CA SER A 212 0.35 -9.83 26.02
C SER A 212 1.63 -9.30 25.36
N ALA A 213 1.64 -8.08 24.81
CA ALA A 213 2.80 -7.45 24.19
C ALA A 213 3.89 -7.03 25.18
N LEU A 214 3.64 -7.15 26.50
CA LEU A 214 4.70 -7.14 27.53
C LEU A 214 5.81 -8.18 27.26
N LYS A 215 5.55 -9.23 26.45
CA LYS A 215 6.54 -10.21 26.01
C LYS A 215 7.03 -10.03 24.55
N MET A 216 6.43 -9.13 23.76
CA MET A 216 6.76 -8.88 22.34
C MET A 216 6.82 -7.37 22.00
N THR A 217 7.42 -6.57 22.89
CA THR A 217 7.40 -5.10 22.80
C THR A 217 8.18 -4.54 21.61
N GLU A 218 9.22 -5.22 21.13
CA GLU A 218 10.09 -4.64 20.08
C GLU A 218 9.42 -4.57 18.71
N ARG A 219 8.75 -5.63 18.25
CA ARG A 219 8.09 -5.62 16.93
C ARG A 219 6.97 -4.58 16.88
N TYR A 220 6.16 -4.51 17.93
CA TYR A 220 5.08 -3.53 18.03
C TYR A 220 5.65 -2.10 18.17
N GLY A 221 6.69 -1.91 18.98
CA GLY A 221 7.39 -0.63 19.12
C GLY A 221 8.05 -0.16 17.82
N THR A 222 8.58 -1.06 16.99
CA THR A 222 9.07 -0.72 15.65
C THR A 222 7.92 -0.24 14.75
N SER A 223 6.75 -0.89 14.78
CA SER A 223 5.56 -0.39 14.07
C SER A 223 5.13 0.99 14.57
N LEU A 224 5.08 1.22 15.89
CA LEU A 224 4.79 2.56 16.44
C LEU A 224 5.80 3.61 15.95
N ALA A 225 7.08 3.27 15.94
CA ALA A 225 8.14 4.15 15.45
C ALA A 225 8.00 4.50 13.95
N ARG A 226 7.51 3.57 13.14
CA ARG A 226 7.24 3.82 11.70
C ARG A 226 6.10 4.82 11.48
N LEU A 227 5.21 5.00 12.46
CA LEU A 227 4.13 5.97 12.37
C LEU A 227 4.60 7.42 12.61
N LEU A 228 5.68 7.61 13.36
CA LEU A 228 6.15 8.93 13.78
C LEU A 228 6.31 9.96 12.65
N PRO A 229 6.86 9.63 11.46
CA PRO A 229 6.96 10.60 10.36
C PRO A 229 5.61 11.18 9.97
N PHE A 230 4.56 10.36 9.92
CA PHE A 230 3.20 10.80 9.57
C PHE A 230 2.59 11.71 10.64
N ILE A 231 2.90 11.46 11.91
CA ILE A 231 2.44 12.30 13.03
C ILE A 231 3.10 13.68 12.97
N VAL A 232 4.43 13.75 12.82
CA VAL A 232 5.17 15.02 12.87
C VAL A 232 4.92 15.93 11.66
N MET A 233 4.43 15.36 10.55
CA MET A 233 4.01 16.09 9.35
C MET A 233 2.57 16.62 9.43
N ALA A 234 1.73 16.07 10.31
CA ALA A 234 0.34 16.50 10.44
C ALA A 234 0.28 17.88 11.13
N PRO A 235 -0.65 18.78 10.78
CA PRO A 235 -0.77 20.05 11.49
C PRO A 235 -1.36 19.86 12.89
N GLY A 236 -0.98 20.73 13.82
CA GLY A 236 -1.53 20.79 15.18
C GLY A 236 -1.23 19.56 16.03
N TRP A 237 -0.14 18.84 15.74
CA TRP A 237 0.13 17.55 16.36
C TRP A 237 0.71 17.65 17.76
N GLU A 238 0.29 16.72 18.61
CA GLU A 238 0.83 16.49 19.96
C GLU A 238 0.84 15.00 20.21
N MET A 239 1.91 14.46 20.80
CA MET A 239 2.02 13.04 21.12
C MET A 239 2.60 12.78 22.50
N GLU A 240 2.18 11.65 23.08
CA GLU A 240 2.67 11.08 24.33
C GLU A 240 2.85 9.57 24.17
N ALA A 241 3.96 9.03 24.63
CA ALA A 241 4.24 7.60 24.64
C ALA A 241 4.78 7.16 26.00
N SER A 242 4.43 5.94 26.41
CA SER A 242 5.05 5.30 27.57
C SER A 242 6.20 4.40 27.12
N ILE A 243 7.41 4.67 27.58
CA ILE A 243 8.64 3.97 27.20
C ILE A 243 9.11 3.08 28.35
N VAL A 244 9.28 1.79 28.09
CA VAL A 244 9.83 0.85 29.09
C VAL A 244 11.35 0.80 28.96
N ARG A 245 12.05 1.20 30.02
CA ARG A 245 13.51 1.16 30.09
C ARG A 245 13.96 0.65 31.46
N LYS A 246 15.04 -0.13 31.48
CA LYS A 246 15.69 -0.52 32.74
C LYS A 246 16.29 0.71 33.42
N ASP A 247 16.01 0.88 34.70
CA ASP A 247 16.63 1.92 35.50
C ASP A 247 18.05 1.51 35.96
N TYR A 248 18.69 2.33 36.81
CA TYR A 248 20.04 2.05 37.33
C TYR A 248 20.13 0.78 38.18
N SER A 249 19.02 0.26 38.69
CA SER A 249 18.96 -1.00 39.44
C SER A 249 18.76 -2.23 38.53
N GLY A 250 18.50 -2.01 37.23
CA GLY A 250 18.25 -3.07 36.26
C GLY A 250 16.77 -3.46 36.12
N GLU A 251 15.89 -2.90 36.95
CA GLU A 251 14.45 -3.15 36.93
C GLU A 251 13.74 -2.34 35.83
N PRO A 252 12.73 -2.91 35.16
CA PRO A 252 11.98 -2.21 34.13
C PRO A 252 11.13 -1.09 34.75
N ARG A 253 11.28 0.12 34.23
CA ARG A 253 10.51 1.29 34.63
C ARG A 253 9.89 1.96 33.41
N ILE A 254 8.69 2.50 33.61
CA ILE A 254 7.99 3.30 32.60
C ILE A 254 8.41 4.76 32.74
N TYR A 255 8.77 5.36 31.60
CA TYR A 255 9.02 6.79 31.43
C TYR A 255 8.04 7.37 30.41
N HIS A 256 7.71 8.64 30.55
CA HIS A 256 6.83 9.33 29.59
C HIS A 256 7.68 10.11 28.58
N PHE A 257 7.33 9.98 27.30
CA PHE A 257 7.92 10.75 26.21
C PHE A 257 6.84 11.61 25.58
N ARG A 258 7.01 12.93 25.60
CA ARG A 258 6.07 13.90 25.02
C ARG A 258 6.74 14.76 23.98
N MET A 259 6.01 15.05 22.91
CA MET A 259 6.47 15.91 21.83
C MET A 259 5.29 16.64 21.19
N SER A 260 5.47 17.87 20.74
CA SER A 260 4.43 18.65 20.07
C SER A 260 4.99 19.51 18.95
N GLU A 261 4.12 19.87 18.01
CA GLU A 261 4.46 20.74 16.89
C GLU A 261 5.12 22.05 17.35
N LYS A 262 4.51 22.71 18.34
CA LYS A 262 4.98 24.00 18.88
C LYS A 262 6.39 23.91 19.46
N GLY A 263 6.76 22.77 20.04
CA GLY A 263 8.07 22.57 20.65
C GLY A 263 9.15 22.11 19.68
N CYS A 264 8.78 21.39 18.62
CA CYS A 264 9.74 20.60 17.85
C CYS A 264 9.61 20.72 16.31
N ARG A 265 8.69 21.49 15.75
CA ARG A 265 8.51 21.56 14.28
C ARG A 265 9.78 21.95 13.52
N HIS A 266 10.55 22.91 14.05
CA HIS A 266 11.83 23.34 13.48
C HIS A 266 12.91 22.24 13.46
N LEU A 267 12.75 21.16 14.24
CA LEU A 267 13.71 20.05 14.32
C LEU A 267 13.48 18.96 13.25
N PHE A 268 12.34 19.00 12.55
CA PHE A 268 11.95 17.98 11.57
C PHE A 268 11.82 18.52 10.15
N GLY A 269 11.76 19.84 9.96
CA GLY A 269 11.60 20.46 8.64
C GLY A 269 10.36 19.98 7.87
N ASP A 270 10.34 20.22 6.56
CA ASP A 270 9.33 19.70 5.64
C ASP A 270 9.81 18.41 4.97
N LEU A 271 10.15 17.40 5.79
CA LEU A 271 10.53 16.09 5.28
C LEU A 271 9.35 15.48 4.51
N MET A 272 9.52 15.24 3.20
CA MET A 272 8.58 14.40 2.46
C MET A 272 8.83 12.94 2.82
N TYR A 273 7.90 12.34 3.57
CA TYR A 273 7.89 10.92 3.84
C TYR A 273 6.88 10.24 2.90
N GLN A 274 7.39 9.49 1.93
CA GLN A 274 6.59 8.60 1.09
C GLN A 274 7.00 7.17 1.44
N GLU A 275 6.10 6.39 2.04
CA GLU A 275 6.21 4.94 1.95
C GLU A 275 5.46 4.48 0.71
N ASP A 276 6.00 3.49 -0.02
CA ASP A 276 5.32 2.87 -1.16
C ASP A 276 3.94 2.38 -0.77
N ILE A 277 2.92 2.64 -1.59
CA ILE A 277 1.54 2.19 -1.36
C ILE A 277 1.48 0.69 -1.66
N SER A 278 1.59 -0.17 -0.65
CA SER A 278 1.38 -1.62 -0.76
C SER A 278 0.00 -2.02 -0.20
N PHE A 279 -0.45 -3.25 -0.44
CA PHE A 279 -1.54 -3.85 0.32
C PHE A 279 -1.05 -4.26 1.72
N ASP A 280 -1.96 -4.27 2.71
CA ASP A 280 -1.61 -4.60 4.09
C ASP A 280 -1.58 -6.12 4.30
N SER A 281 -2.35 -6.86 3.50
CA SER A 281 -2.39 -8.32 3.54
C SER A 281 -2.68 -8.98 2.19
N GLU A 282 -2.17 -10.20 2.00
CA GLU A 282 -2.44 -11.05 0.82
C GLU A 282 -3.96 -11.28 0.58
N PRO A 283 -4.82 -11.44 1.62
CA PRO A 283 -6.28 -11.49 1.42
C PRO A 283 -6.89 -10.21 0.84
N GLU A 284 -6.45 -9.03 1.28
CA GLU A 284 -6.95 -7.74 0.78
C GLU A 284 -6.58 -7.52 -0.68
N GLU A 285 -5.32 -7.75 -1.02
CA GLU A 285 -4.81 -7.64 -2.39
C GLU A 285 -5.60 -8.53 -3.34
N ARG A 286 -5.71 -9.81 -2.99
CA ARG A 286 -6.46 -10.78 -3.80
C ARG A 286 -7.93 -10.45 -3.90
N PHE A 287 -8.54 -9.91 -2.84
CA PHE A 287 -9.93 -9.49 -2.87
C PHE A 287 -10.12 -8.32 -3.83
N TYR A 288 -9.29 -7.29 -3.73
CA TYR A 288 -9.32 -6.13 -4.60
C TYR A 288 -9.19 -6.53 -6.07
N GLU A 289 -8.15 -7.30 -6.41
CA GLU A 289 -7.92 -7.79 -7.77
C GLU A 289 -9.09 -8.65 -8.27
N SER A 290 -9.58 -9.58 -7.45
CA SER A 290 -10.70 -10.45 -7.82
C SER A 290 -11.99 -9.67 -8.04
N PHE A 291 -12.23 -8.61 -7.26
CA PHE A 291 -13.43 -7.78 -7.36
C PHE A 291 -13.39 -6.90 -8.61
N VAL A 292 -12.25 -6.24 -8.88
CA VAL A 292 -12.05 -5.44 -10.10
C VAL A 292 -12.23 -6.29 -11.35
N ASN A 293 -11.60 -7.47 -11.38
CA ASN A 293 -11.67 -8.39 -12.53
C ASN A 293 -13.07 -8.99 -12.76
N ALA A 294 -13.95 -8.98 -11.75
CA ALA A 294 -15.30 -9.52 -11.88
C ALA A 294 -16.26 -8.63 -12.67
N GLY A 295 -15.91 -7.34 -12.92
CA GLY A 295 -16.70 -6.46 -13.79
C GLY A 295 -18.14 -6.25 -13.34
N THR A 296 -18.36 -6.09 -12.03
CA THR A 296 -19.70 -6.12 -11.40
C THR A 296 -20.51 -4.84 -11.57
N GLY A 297 -19.91 -3.77 -12.10
CA GLY A 297 -20.48 -2.42 -12.13
C GLY A 297 -20.40 -1.66 -10.80
N TRP A 298 -19.93 -2.30 -9.72
CA TRP A 298 -19.61 -1.64 -8.46
C TRP A 298 -18.17 -1.12 -8.52
N SER A 299 -17.95 0.12 -8.09
CA SER A 299 -16.61 0.64 -7.86
C SER A 299 -16.08 0.15 -6.51
N ILE A 300 -14.78 -0.10 -6.42
CA ILE A 300 -14.11 -0.49 -5.17
C ILE A 300 -13.06 0.55 -4.81
N ILE A 301 -13.22 1.17 -3.65
CA ILE A 301 -12.34 2.19 -3.10
C ILE A 301 -11.66 1.59 -1.87
N ARG A 302 -10.32 1.62 -1.85
CA ARG A 302 -9.53 1.21 -0.69
C ARG A 302 -9.54 2.29 0.38
N GLU A 303 -9.60 1.88 1.65
CA GLU A 303 -9.42 2.75 2.82
C GLU A 303 -10.20 4.07 2.68
N PRO A 304 -11.54 3.99 2.53
CA PRO A 304 -12.39 5.14 2.24
C PRO A 304 -12.40 6.16 3.39
N GLU A 305 -13.12 7.26 3.19
CA GLU A 305 -13.30 8.28 4.22
C GLU A 305 -13.77 7.68 5.56
N PRO A 306 -13.23 8.14 6.71
CA PRO A 306 -13.61 7.63 8.01
C PRO A 306 -15.11 7.78 8.29
N LEU A 307 -15.73 6.69 8.74
CA LEU A 307 -17.06 6.69 9.31
C LEU A 307 -17.01 7.28 10.72
N ILE A 308 -17.84 8.31 10.94
CA ILE A 308 -18.02 8.93 12.26
C ILE A 308 -19.26 8.32 12.91
N THR A 309 -19.06 7.68 14.06
CA THR A 309 -20.14 7.10 14.87
C THR A 309 -20.06 7.67 16.28
N GLY A 310 -20.98 8.58 16.60
CA GLY A 310 -20.90 9.37 17.83
C GLY A 310 -19.63 10.22 17.85
N LYS A 311 -18.71 9.94 18.79
CA LYS A 311 -17.38 10.58 18.86
C LYS A 311 -16.25 9.72 18.30
N ARG A 312 -16.52 8.53 17.77
CA ARG A 312 -15.49 7.60 17.31
C ARG A 312 -15.31 7.70 15.80
N LEU A 313 -14.07 7.54 15.33
CA LEU A 313 -13.76 7.38 13.92
C LEU A 313 -13.42 5.92 13.62
N TYR A 314 -13.92 5.44 12.49
CA TYR A 314 -13.67 4.10 12.00
C TYR A 314 -13.39 4.14 10.50
N ILE A 315 -12.31 3.51 10.05
CA ILE A 315 -11.99 3.41 8.61
C ILE A 315 -12.19 1.96 8.21
N PRO A 316 -13.12 1.63 7.31
CA PRO A 316 -13.23 0.30 6.70
C PRO A 316 -12.05 -0.03 5.78
N ASP A 317 -11.83 -1.30 5.43
CA ASP A 317 -10.77 -1.68 4.47
C ASP A 317 -11.16 -1.32 3.02
N PHE A 318 -12.44 -1.48 2.67
CA PHE A 318 -12.96 -1.09 1.36
C PHE A 318 -14.34 -0.43 1.45
N LEU A 319 -14.64 0.41 0.47
CA LEU A 319 -15.98 0.87 0.11
C LEU A 319 -16.31 0.35 -1.27
N LEU A 320 -17.45 -0.33 -1.38
CA LEU A 320 -18.08 -0.69 -2.63
C LEU A 320 -19.20 0.32 -2.90
N GLU A 321 -19.16 0.97 -4.06
CA GLU A 321 -20.12 2.02 -4.41
C GLU A 321 -20.75 1.79 -5.79
N LYS A 322 -22.07 1.94 -5.86
CA LYS A 322 -22.86 1.91 -7.09
C LYS A 322 -24.11 2.76 -6.93
N ASP A 323 -24.34 3.70 -7.84
CA ASP A 323 -25.53 4.57 -7.89
C ASP A 323 -25.89 5.22 -6.54
N GLY A 324 -24.88 5.66 -5.79
CA GLY A 324 -25.04 6.31 -4.47
C GLY A 324 -25.26 5.36 -3.29
N ILE A 325 -25.38 4.05 -3.53
CA ILE A 325 -25.32 3.05 -2.46
C ILE A 325 -23.87 2.78 -2.10
N LYS A 326 -23.60 2.87 -0.80
CA LYS A 326 -22.30 2.59 -0.19
C LYS A 326 -22.41 1.31 0.65
N VAL A 327 -21.56 0.34 0.37
CA VAL A 327 -21.38 -0.89 1.14
C VAL A 327 -19.93 -0.98 1.58
N TYR A 328 -19.69 -0.96 2.88
CA TYR A 328 -18.36 -1.03 3.46
C TYR A 328 -17.96 -2.49 3.69
N ILE A 329 -16.68 -2.79 3.47
CA ILE A 329 -16.08 -4.10 3.72
C ILE A 329 -15.00 -3.95 4.77
N GLU A 330 -14.98 -4.86 5.73
CA GLU A 330 -13.87 -5.01 6.68
C GLU A 330 -13.34 -6.45 6.66
N ILE A 331 -12.02 -6.62 6.64
CA ILE A 331 -11.31 -7.89 6.64
C ILE A 331 -10.59 -8.10 7.97
N ALA A 332 -11.06 -9.08 8.74
CA ALA A 332 -10.45 -9.49 10.00
C ALA A 332 -9.43 -10.64 9.77
N GLY A 333 -8.17 -10.28 9.47
CA GLY A 333 -7.10 -11.23 9.09
C GLY A 333 -6.11 -11.68 10.18
N PHE A 334 -5.81 -10.85 11.19
CA PHE A 334 -4.87 -11.17 12.29
C PHE A 334 -5.29 -10.52 13.62
N TRP A 335 -6.01 -11.24 14.49
CA TRP A 335 -6.58 -10.61 15.69
C TRP A 335 -6.52 -11.51 16.92
N THR A 336 -6.24 -10.91 18.08
CA THR A 336 -6.42 -11.55 19.39
C THR A 336 -7.89 -11.52 19.79
N ALA A 337 -8.32 -12.43 20.67
CA ALA A 337 -9.72 -12.50 21.13
C ALA A 337 -10.23 -11.17 21.74
N ASP A 338 -9.38 -10.48 22.51
CA ASP A 338 -9.73 -9.18 23.10
C ASP A 338 -9.82 -8.07 22.06
N TYR A 339 -9.00 -8.13 21.01
CA TYR A 339 -9.02 -7.17 19.90
C TYR A 339 -10.28 -7.34 19.05
N LEU A 340 -10.66 -8.58 18.76
CA LEU A 340 -11.92 -8.92 18.10
C LEU A 340 -13.13 -8.44 18.91
N ARG A 341 -13.10 -8.58 20.23
CA ARG A 341 -14.17 -8.11 21.13
C ARG A 341 -14.32 -6.58 21.14
N LYS A 342 -13.22 -5.84 21.31
CA LYS A 342 -13.25 -4.37 21.25
C LYS A 342 -13.72 -3.86 19.88
N LYS A 343 -13.30 -4.53 18.80
CA LYS A 343 -13.77 -4.19 17.45
C LYS A 343 -15.23 -4.58 17.24
N SER A 344 -15.69 -5.72 17.75
CA SER A 344 -17.09 -6.12 17.68
C SER A 344 -18.01 -5.09 18.34
N GLU A 345 -17.61 -4.56 19.49
CA GLU A 345 -18.33 -3.49 20.18
C GLU A 345 -18.39 -2.21 19.33
N LYS A 346 -17.27 -1.82 18.69
CA LYS A 346 -17.23 -0.67 17.76
C LYS A 346 -18.14 -0.87 16.56
N LEU A 347 -18.10 -2.05 15.95
CA LEU A 347 -18.91 -2.39 14.78
C LEU A 347 -20.41 -2.41 15.12
N HIS A 348 -20.77 -2.78 16.35
CA HIS A 348 -22.15 -2.75 16.82
C HIS A 348 -22.75 -1.34 16.91
N GLU A 349 -21.92 -0.30 17.05
CA GLU A 349 -22.35 1.09 17.03
C GLU A 349 -22.57 1.61 15.59
N ILE A 350 -22.02 0.92 14.57
CA ILE A 350 -22.05 1.31 13.15
C ILE A 350 -23.29 0.78 12.41
N LYS A 351 -24.24 0.14 13.11
CA LYS A 351 -25.42 -0.56 12.54
C LYS A 351 -26.22 0.20 11.46
N ASP A 352 -26.17 1.52 11.43
CA ASP A 352 -26.85 2.34 10.42
C ASP A 352 -26.13 2.39 9.06
N LYS A 353 -25.04 1.63 8.87
CA LYS A 353 -24.27 1.53 7.62
C LYS A 353 -24.28 0.10 7.09
N ASN A 354 -24.39 -0.06 5.76
CA ASN A 354 -24.23 -1.35 5.09
C ASN A 354 -22.77 -1.81 5.24
N LEU A 355 -22.49 -2.66 6.21
CA LEU A 355 -21.15 -3.16 6.50
C LEU A 355 -21.12 -4.69 6.41
N ILE A 356 -20.23 -5.23 5.60
CA ILE A 356 -19.94 -6.67 5.48
C ILE A 356 -18.60 -6.93 6.16
N VAL A 357 -18.57 -7.91 7.07
CA VAL A 357 -17.36 -8.26 7.81
C VAL A 357 -16.85 -9.62 7.34
N LEU A 358 -15.64 -9.66 6.78
CA LEU A 358 -14.97 -10.86 6.30
C LEU A 358 -14.05 -11.38 7.41
N VAL A 359 -14.30 -12.60 7.91
CA VAL A 359 -13.56 -13.16 9.05
C VAL A 359 -12.81 -14.42 8.63
N ASN A 360 -11.52 -14.49 8.96
CA ASN A 360 -10.78 -15.74 8.80
C ASN A 360 -11.30 -16.80 9.80
N SER A 361 -11.84 -17.90 9.27
CA SER A 361 -12.40 -19.05 9.99
C SER A 361 -11.45 -19.66 11.03
N LYS A 362 -10.13 -19.63 10.79
CA LYS A 362 -9.12 -20.13 11.74
C LYS A 362 -8.92 -19.21 12.95
N MET A 363 -9.40 -17.99 12.88
CA MET A 363 -9.26 -16.95 13.91
C MET A 363 -10.60 -16.51 14.49
N ALA A 364 -11.70 -17.18 14.12
CA ALA A 364 -13.03 -16.86 14.60
C ALA A 364 -13.13 -17.14 16.12
N CYS A 365 -13.21 -16.09 16.93
CA CYS A 365 -13.63 -16.22 18.33
C CYS A 365 -15.15 -16.33 18.42
N ASP A 366 -15.66 -17.03 19.45
CA ASP A 366 -17.10 -17.12 19.73
C ASP A 366 -17.76 -15.73 19.88
N ALA A 367 -17.00 -14.72 20.34
CA ALA A 367 -17.44 -13.33 20.46
C ALA A 367 -17.83 -12.67 19.13
N LEU A 368 -17.39 -13.19 17.98
CA LEU A 368 -17.75 -12.66 16.65
C LEU A 368 -19.10 -13.19 16.15
N LYS A 369 -19.61 -14.29 16.71
CA LYS A 369 -20.91 -14.86 16.33
C LYS A 369 -22.08 -13.95 16.75
N ASP A 370 -21.85 -13.12 17.78
CA ASP A 370 -22.81 -12.15 18.31
C ASP A 370 -22.65 -10.74 17.67
N ILE A 371 -21.74 -10.55 16.71
CA ILE A 371 -21.72 -9.32 15.91
C ILE A 371 -22.98 -9.28 15.05
N ILE A 372 -23.77 -8.23 15.24
CA ILE A 372 -24.96 -7.94 14.44
C ILE A 372 -24.50 -7.35 13.09
N GLY A 373 -24.72 -8.09 12.00
CA GLY A 373 -24.46 -7.69 10.60
C GLY A 373 -23.81 -8.81 9.78
N ASP A 374 -23.89 -8.74 8.44
CA ASP A 374 -23.50 -9.80 7.49
C ASP A 374 -22.01 -10.23 7.60
N VAL A 375 -21.74 -11.21 8.46
CA VAL A 375 -20.42 -11.84 8.59
C VAL A 375 -20.25 -12.94 7.54
N ILE A 376 -19.13 -12.88 6.80
CA ILE A 376 -18.74 -13.90 5.83
C ILE A 376 -17.41 -14.52 6.27
N PHE A 377 -17.42 -15.83 6.50
CA PHE A 377 -16.22 -16.55 6.89
C PHE A 377 -15.40 -17.00 5.67
N PHE A 378 -14.08 -16.90 5.75
CA PHE A 378 -13.15 -17.39 4.74
C PHE A 378 -11.97 -18.14 5.38
N ASP A 379 -11.27 -18.99 4.64
CA ASP A 379 -10.01 -19.59 5.13
C ASP A 379 -8.81 -18.94 4.43
N LYS A 380 -8.50 -19.39 3.21
CA LYS A 380 -7.40 -18.83 2.39
C LYS A 380 -7.85 -17.79 1.38
N LYS A 381 -9.09 -17.90 0.87
CA LYS A 381 -9.63 -17.04 -0.17
C LYS A 381 -11.00 -16.53 0.23
N ILE A 382 -11.19 -15.22 0.09
CA ILE A 382 -12.46 -14.55 0.32
C ILE A 382 -13.49 -15.04 -0.70
N PRO A 383 -14.67 -15.51 -0.27
CA PRO A 383 -15.68 -16.09 -1.16
C PRO A 383 -16.43 -14.98 -1.89
N LEU A 384 -15.85 -14.49 -3.00
CA LEU A 384 -16.41 -13.39 -3.80
C LEU A 384 -17.88 -13.60 -4.14
N LYS A 385 -18.29 -14.83 -4.50
CA LYS A 385 -19.69 -15.15 -4.81
C LYS A 385 -20.65 -14.74 -3.69
N GLN A 386 -20.32 -15.02 -2.43
CA GLN A 386 -21.19 -14.66 -1.30
C GLN A 386 -21.34 -13.14 -1.17
N ILE A 387 -20.26 -12.39 -1.42
CA ILE A 387 -20.30 -10.93 -1.42
C ILE A 387 -21.19 -10.42 -2.57
N LEU A 388 -21.04 -10.98 -3.78
CA LEU A 388 -21.88 -10.61 -4.93
C LEU A 388 -23.35 -10.95 -4.71
N ASP A 389 -23.65 -12.10 -4.12
CA ASP A 389 -25.02 -12.48 -3.78
C ASP A 389 -25.66 -11.46 -2.82
N ARG A 390 -24.88 -10.87 -1.90
CA ARG A 390 -25.33 -9.78 -1.01
C ARG A 390 -25.48 -8.46 -1.74
N LEU A 391 -24.52 -8.08 -2.59
CA LEU A 391 -24.63 -6.86 -3.40
C LEU A 391 -25.88 -6.89 -4.30
N LYS A 392 -26.26 -8.08 -4.77
CA LYS A 392 -27.48 -8.26 -5.55
C LYS A 392 -28.75 -7.87 -4.79
N GLU A 393 -28.81 -8.07 -3.48
CA GLU A 393 -29.95 -7.63 -2.66
C GLU A 393 -30.09 -6.09 -2.70
N PHE A 394 -28.97 -5.36 -2.70
CA PHE A 394 -28.95 -3.90 -2.86
C PHE A 394 -29.31 -3.48 -4.29
N ASP A 395 -28.78 -4.18 -5.30
CA ASP A 395 -29.14 -3.97 -6.71
C ASP A 395 -30.65 -4.17 -6.93
N ASP A 396 -31.27 -5.20 -6.35
CA ASP A 396 -32.70 -5.46 -6.48
C ASP A 396 -33.55 -4.33 -5.88
N VAL A 397 -33.12 -3.74 -4.76
CA VAL A 397 -33.78 -2.57 -4.16
C VAL A 397 -33.63 -1.33 -5.05
N LEU A 398 -32.45 -1.08 -5.61
CA LEU A 398 -32.20 0.00 -6.56
C LEU A 398 -33.08 -0.15 -7.80
N ILE A 399 -33.11 -1.36 -8.36
CA ILE A 399 -33.88 -1.68 -9.54
C ILE A 399 -35.35 -1.37 -9.30
N ARG A 400 -35.92 -1.86 -8.19
CA ARG A 400 -37.33 -1.60 -7.83
C ARG A 400 -37.65 -0.11 -7.70
N LYS A 401 -36.84 0.64 -6.95
CA LYS A 401 -37.02 2.09 -6.81
C LYS A 401 -36.92 2.81 -8.15
N GLY A 402 -35.97 2.41 -8.99
CA GLY A 402 -35.82 2.95 -10.34
C GLY A 402 -37.04 2.66 -11.21
N LEU A 403 -37.56 1.43 -11.18
CA LEU A 403 -38.77 1.06 -11.92
C LEU A 403 -40.01 1.85 -11.48
N GLU A 404 -40.21 2.03 -10.17
CA GLU A 404 -41.29 2.87 -9.62
C GLU A 404 -41.16 4.32 -10.10
N LYS A 405 -39.94 4.86 -10.08
CA LYS A 405 -39.64 6.22 -10.53
C LYS A 405 -39.91 6.38 -12.03
N ILE A 406 -39.47 5.44 -12.87
CA ILE A 406 -39.75 5.45 -14.32
C ILE A 406 -41.26 5.35 -14.57
N ALA A 407 -41.97 4.45 -13.87
CA ALA A 407 -43.41 4.25 -14.06
C ALA A 407 -44.25 5.50 -13.72
N GLY A 408 -43.75 6.35 -12.82
CA GLY A 408 -44.40 7.60 -12.41
C GLY A 408 -44.04 8.83 -13.25
N MET A 409 -43.19 8.71 -14.27
CA MET A 409 -42.74 9.83 -15.10
C MET A 409 -42.91 9.56 -16.60
N GLU A 410 -42.95 10.62 -17.41
CA GLU A 410 -42.79 10.50 -18.87
C GLU A 410 -41.34 10.76 -19.26
N LEU A 411 -40.66 9.73 -19.77
CA LEU A 411 -39.30 9.86 -20.29
C LEU A 411 -39.31 10.68 -21.59
N THR A 412 -38.72 11.88 -21.55
CA THR A 412 -38.51 12.67 -22.76
C THR A 412 -37.27 12.17 -23.50
N LEU A 413 -37.49 11.54 -24.66
CA LEU A 413 -36.45 10.94 -25.48
C LEU A 413 -36.30 11.71 -26.80
N THR A 414 -35.07 12.11 -27.12
CA THR A 414 -34.73 12.89 -28.33
C THR A 414 -33.68 12.16 -29.16
N GLY A 415 -33.99 11.87 -30.42
CA GLY A 415 -33.08 11.20 -31.36
C GLY A 415 -33.45 9.75 -31.64
N ASP A 416 -32.87 9.17 -32.69
CA ASP A 416 -33.20 7.80 -33.11
C ASP A 416 -32.43 6.71 -32.34
N VAL A 417 -31.30 7.05 -31.72
CA VAL A 417 -30.46 6.16 -30.92
C VAL A 417 -30.03 6.90 -29.66
N ILE A 418 -30.33 6.33 -28.50
CA ILE A 418 -30.05 6.94 -27.20
C ILE A 418 -29.38 5.90 -26.30
N SER A 419 -28.22 6.23 -25.76
CA SER A 419 -27.54 5.38 -24.79
C SER A 419 -28.32 5.33 -23.47
N VAL A 420 -28.50 4.12 -22.92
CA VAL A 420 -29.12 3.91 -21.61
C VAL A 420 -28.36 4.66 -20.52
N ALA A 421 -27.03 4.72 -20.59
CA ALA A 421 -26.19 5.43 -19.62
C ALA A 421 -26.51 6.94 -19.57
N VAL A 422 -26.82 7.56 -20.71
CA VAL A 422 -27.17 8.99 -20.79
C VAL A 422 -28.50 9.25 -20.09
N ILE A 423 -29.48 8.35 -20.24
CA ILE A 423 -30.78 8.47 -19.57
C ILE A 423 -30.61 8.22 -18.07
N ALA A 424 -29.80 7.23 -17.71
CA ALA A 424 -29.49 6.89 -16.32
C ALA A 424 -28.91 8.07 -15.56
N GLU A 425 -27.92 8.74 -16.17
CA GLU A 425 -27.26 9.93 -15.60
C GLU A 425 -28.24 11.10 -15.49
N ARG A 426 -28.95 11.42 -16.58
CA ARG A 426 -29.86 12.58 -16.64
C ARG A 426 -31.01 12.47 -15.65
N GLU A 427 -31.63 11.29 -15.55
CA GLU A 427 -32.81 11.08 -14.71
C GLU A 427 -32.44 10.60 -13.31
N HIS A 428 -31.17 10.33 -13.02
CA HIS A 428 -30.69 9.67 -11.80
C HIS A 428 -31.47 8.37 -11.54
N ILE A 429 -31.41 7.44 -12.49
CA ILE A 429 -32.05 6.12 -12.43
C ILE A 429 -31.01 5.06 -12.81
N PRO A 430 -30.91 3.93 -12.08
CA PRO A 430 -29.99 2.86 -12.46
C PRO A 430 -30.21 2.37 -13.90
N SER A 431 -29.11 2.14 -14.62
CA SER A 431 -29.15 1.68 -16.02
C SER A 431 -29.93 0.37 -16.17
N ASP A 432 -29.80 -0.54 -15.21
CA ASP A 432 -30.52 -1.81 -15.18
C ASP A 432 -32.03 -1.60 -15.06
N SER A 433 -32.50 -0.62 -14.27
CA SER A 433 -33.93 -0.30 -14.18
C SER A 433 -34.49 0.17 -15.52
N ILE A 434 -33.75 1.01 -16.24
CA ILE A 434 -34.15 1.51 -17.56
C ILE A 434 -34.21 0.36 -18.56
N ARG A 435 -33.22 -0.53 -18.57
CA ARG A 435 -33.18 -1.70 -19.46
C ARG A 435 -34.38 -2.61 -19.20
N ILE A 436 -34.63 -2.96 -17.93
CA ILE A 436 -35.76 -3.81 -17.54
C ILE A 436 -37.10 -3.16 -17.94
N TYR A 437 -37.27 -1.86 -17.67
CA TYR A 437 -38.48 -1.14 -18.04
C TYR A 437 -38.68 -1.11 -19.56
N ALA A 438 -37.62 -0.93 -20.33
CA ALA A 438 -37.64 -0.90 -21.79
C ALA A 438 -37.92 -2.27 -22.43
N GLU A 439 -37.56 -3.37 -21.77
CA GLU A 439 -37.94 -4.73 -22.18
C GLU A 439 -39.41 -5.04 -21.85
N SER A 440 -39.86 -4.66 -20.66
CA SER A 440 -41.25 -4.85 -20.20
C SER A 440 -41.54 -3.90 -19.03
N PRO A 441 -42.47 -2.92 -19.17
CA PRO A 441 -43.59 -2.84 -20.12
C PRO A 441 -43.26 -2.26 -21.51
N GLY A 442 -42.07 -1.71 -21.69
CA GLY A 442 -41.62 -1.07 -22.93
C GLY A 442 -41.74 0.45 -22.90
N ILE A 443 -40.88 1.12 -23.66
CA ILE A 443 -40.91 2.58 -23.83
C ILE A 443 -41.61 2.92 -25.16
N ASN A 444 -42.55 3.86 -25.13
CA ASN A 444 -43.32 4.20 -26.32
C ASN A 444 -42.39 4.75 -27.42
N GLY A 445 -42.54 4.27 -28.64
CA GLY A 445 -41.72 4.68 -29.79
C GLY A 445 -40.31 4.08 -29.88
N TYR A 446 -39.80 3.39 -28.84
CA TYR A 446 -38.44 2.83 -28.82
C TYR A 446 -38.43 1.33 -28.52
N VAL A 447 -37.31 0.68 -28.83
CA VAL A 447 -36.97 -0.70 -28.41
C VAL A 447 -35.54 -0.73 -27.90
N ILE A 448 -35.27 -1.62 -26.95
CA ILE A 448 -33.95 -1.77 -26.33
C ILE A 448 -33.11 -2.78 -27.11
N ALA A 449 -31.90 -2.38 -27.49
CA ALA A 449 -30.90 -3.19 -28.20
C ALA A 449 -29.57 -3.12 -27.45
N GLY A 450 -29.34 -4.05 -26.51
CA GLY A 450 -28.17 -4.01 -25.63
C GLY A 450 -28.27 -2.83 -24.65
N ASP A 451 -27.36 -1.86 -24.78
CA ASP A 451 -27.31 -0.64 -23.95
C ASP A 451 -27.83 0.61 -24.68
N GLU A 452 -28.55 0.43 -25.79
CA GLU A 452 -29.09 1.52 -26.61
C GLU A 452 -30.61 1.38 -26.79
N LEU A 453 -31.35 2.47 -26.58
CA LEU A 453 -32.73 2.61 -27.04
C LEU A 453 -32.74 3.09 -28.49
N VAL A 454 -33.36 2.31 -29.37
CA VAL A 454 -33.46 2.59 -30.80
C VAL A 454 -34.90 2.87 -31.18
N SER A 455 -35.14 3.91 -31.97
CA SER A 455 -36.50 4.27 -32.40
C SER A 455 -37.11 3.17 -33.26
N LYS A 456 -38.40 2.88 -33.05
CA LYS A 456 -39.15 1.89 -33.85
C LYS A 456 -39.19 2.24 -35.33
N VAL A 457 -39.06 3.53 -35.67
CA VAL A 457 -38.96 4.00 -37.06
C VAL A 457 -37.65 3.56 -37.67
N LEU A 458 -36.53 3.75 -36.97
CA LEU A 458 -35.21 3.35 -37.44
C LEU A 458 -35.11 1.82 -37.59
N ILE A 459 -35.65 1.06 -36.63
CA ILE A 459 -35.69 -0.41 -36.69
C ILE A 459 -36.48 -0.90 -37.92
N LYS A 460 -37.64 -0.30 -38.21
CA LYS A 460 -38.40 -0.62 -39.43
C LYS A 460 -37.63 -0.29 -40.71
N GLY A 461 -36.86 0.81 -40.73
CA GLY A 461 -35.99 1.16 -41.86
C GLY A 461 -34.81 0.19 -42.04
N LEU A 462 -34.31 -0.40 -40.96
CA LEU A 462 -33.29 -1.44 -41.01
C LEU A 462 -33.86 -2.77 -41.53
N GLU A 463 -35.11 -3.10 -41.20
CA GLU A 463 -35.77 -4.31 -41.72
C GLU A 463 -35.83 -4.34 -43.25
N THR A 464 -36.04 -3.21 -43.91
CA THR A 464 -36.03 -3.11 -45.39
C THR A 464 -34.63 -3.09 -45.98
N SER A 465 -33.61 -2.71 -45.20
CA SER A 465 -32.23 -2.60 -45.67
C SER A 465 -31.45 -3.91 -45.53
N LEU A 466 -31.81 -4.74 -44.55
CA LEU A 466 -31.19 -6.04 -44.30
C LEU A 466 -31.88 -7.14 -45.12
N LYS A 467 -31.07 -7.98 -45.79
CA LYS A 467 -31.56 -9.09 -46.60
C LYS A 467 -31.22 -10.43 -45.97
N ASN A 468 -32.09 -11.42 -46.15
CA ASN A 468 -31.79 -12.79 -45.77
C ASN A 468 -30.53 -13.26 -46.53
N THR A 469 -29.63 -14.00 -45.86
CA THR A 469 -28.33 -14.46 -46.36
C THR A 469 -27.28 -13.37 -46.64
N MET A 470 -27.49 -12.13 -46.21
CA MET A 470 -26.47 -11.07 -46.28
C MET A 470 -25.23 -11.43 -45.44
N PRO A 471 -24.00 -11.10 -45.90
CA PRO A 471 -22.80 -11.25 -45.09
C PRO A 471 -22.91 -10.48 -43.76
N TYR A 472 -22.46 -11.10 -42.67
CA TYR A 472 -22.58 -10.52 -41.33
C TYR A 472 -21.86 -9.16 -41.22
N HIS A 473 -20.66 -9.02 -41.79
CA HIS A 473 -19.92 -7.77 -41.77
C HIS A 473 -20.66 -6.62 -42.50
N GLU A 474 -21.37 -6.91 -43.60
CA GLU A 474 -22.19 -5.92 -44.31
C GLU A 474 -23.42 -5.51 -43.49
N ALA A 475 -24.04 -6.47 -42.81
CA ALA A 475 -25.15 -6.21 -41.90
C ALA A 475 -24.72 -5.33 -40.73
N VAL A 476 -23.59 -5.63 -40.09
CA VAL A 476 -23.00 -4.82 -39.02
C VAL A 476 -22.68 -3.41 -39.53
N LYS A 477 -22.04 -3.27 -40.70
CA LYS A 477 -21.74 -1.97 -41.30
C LYS A 477 -23.00 -1.14 -41.56
N THR A 478 -24.06 -1.79 -42.05
CA THR A 478 -25.36 -1.16 -42.31
C THR A 478 -25.99 -0.64 -41.02
N ILE A 479 -25.97 -1.43 -39.94
CA ILE A 479 -26.50 -1.04 -38.63
C ILE A 479 -25.66 0.10 -38.02
N ASN A 480 -24.33 -0.04 -38.03
CA ASN A 480 -23.42 0.98 -37.49
C ASN A 480 -23.50 2.31 -38.24
N SER A 481 -23.78 2.29 -39.56
CA SER A 481 -23.99 3.51 -40.35
C SER A 481 -25.19 4.36 -39.90
N LYS A 482 -26.10 3.76 -39.12
CA LYS A 482 -27.25 4.45 -38.51
C LYS A 482 -26.98 4.93 -37.08
N GLY A 483 -25.74 4.82 -36.60
CA GLY A 483 -25.34 5.27 -35.26
C GLY A 483 -25.62 4.28 -34.13
N ILE A 484 -25.99 3.03 -34.46
CA ILE A 484 -26.22 1.96 -33.49
C ILE A 484 -24.92 1.18 -33.31
N SER A 485 -24.43 1.03 -32.09
CA SER A 485 -23.19 0.28 -31.82
C SER A 485 -23.45 -1.22 -31.64
N ALA A 486 -24.63 -1.60 -31.14
CA ALA A 486 -24.99 -2.98 -30.79
C ALA A 486 -25.69 -3.70 -31.95
N ALA A 487 -24.93 -4.13 -32.97
CA ALA A 487 -25.49 -4.80 -34.16
C ALA A 487 -26.20 -6.14 -33.85
N ASP A 488 -25.63 -6.98 -32.98
CA ASP A 488 -26.17 -8.30 -32.66
C ASP A 488 -27.55 -8.25 -31.97
N PRO A 489 -27.77 -7.41 -30.93
CA PRO A 489 -29.10 -7.21 -30.38
C PRO A 489 -30.13 -6.76 -31.41
N VAL A 490 -29.78 -5.85 -32.32
CA VAL A 490 -30.69 -5.39 -33.39
C VAL A 490 -31.05 -6.51 -34.35
N LEU A 491 -30.07 -7.31 -34.78
CA LEU A 491 -30.31 -8.48 -35.62
C LEU A 491 -31.27 -9.45 -34.94
N LYS A 492 -31.06 -9.73 -33.65
CA LYS A 492 -31.93 -10.61 -32.86
C LYS A 492 -33.36 -10.05 -32.75
N LEU A 493 -33.52 -8.75 -32.52
CA LEU A 493 -34.83 -8.07 -32.48
C LEU A 493 -35.59 -8.19 -33.81
N LEU A 494 -34.87 -8.10 -34.93
CA LEU A 494 -35.41 -8.24 -36.28
C LEU A 494 -35.63 -9.70 -36.71
N GLY A 495 -35.37 -10.66 -35.81
CA GLY A 495 -35.55 -12.10 -36.05
C GLY A 495 -34.43 -12.76 -36.84
N TYR A 496 -33.28 -12.11 -36.99
CA TYR A 496 -32.11 -12.70 -37.63
C TYR A 496 -31.25 -13.53 -36.66
N THR A 497 -30.57 -14.53 -37.20
CA THR A 497 -29.54 -15.33 -36.54
C THR A 497 -28.28 -15.34 -37.37
N VAL A 498 -27.12 -15.29 -36.71
CA VAL A 498 -25.83 -15.37 -37.39
C VAL A 498 -25.44 -16.83 -37.55
N LYS A 499 -25.24 -17.27 -38.80
CA LYS A 499 -24.74 -18.60 -39.13
C LYS A 499 -23.26 -18.50 -39.48
N TRP A 500 -22.44 -19.12 -38.65
CA TRP A 500 -21.00 -19.23 -38.84
C TRP A 500 -20.69 -20.44 -39.73
N SER A 501 -19.89 -20.26 -40.78
CA SER A 501 -19.44 -21.35 -41.65
C SER A 501 -17.99 -21.79 -41.39
N GLY A 502 -17.29 -21.10 -40.46
CA GLY A 502 -15.94 -21.42 -40.01
C GLY A 502 -15.47 -20.44 -38.92
N LEU A 503 -14.16 -20.42 -38.65
CA LEU A 503 -13.51 -19.47 -37.72
C LEU A 503 -13.27 -18.08 -38.34
N ASP A 504 -13.44 -17.95 -39.65
CA ASP A 504 -13.31 -16.68 -40.36
C ASP A 504 -14.59 -15.84 -40.18
N PRO A 505 -14.53 -14.68 -39.51
CA PRO A 505 -15.68 -13.79 -39.31
C PRO A 505 -16.30 -13.27 -40.60
N GLU A 506 -15.53 -13.23 -41.69
CA GLU A 506 -16.01 -12.79 -43.01
C GLU A 506 -16.92 -13.83 -43.68
N SER A 507 -16.88 -15.08 -43.20
CA SER A 507 -17.66 -16.20 -43.73
C SER A 507 -19.05 -16.35 -43.09
N ALA A 508 -19.38 -15.48 -42.12
CA ALA A 508 -20.65 -15.51 -41.41
C ALA A 508 -21.76 -14.80 -42.21
N VAL A 509 -22.98 -15.35 -42.19
CA VAL A 509 -24.16 -14.76 -42.84
C VAL A 509 -25.32 -14.65 -41.88
N ILE A 510 -26.17 -13.64 -42.07
CA ILE A 510 -27.41 -13.49 -41.29
C ILE A 510 -28.56 -14.25 -41.97
N ASN A 511 -29.33 -15.00 -41.18
CA ASN A 511 -30.52 -15.72 -41.64
C ASN A 511 -31.75 -15.29 -40.83
N LYS A 512 -32.83 -14.89 -41.50
CA LYS A 512 -34.11 -14.59 -40.85
C LYS A 512 -34.75 -15.91 -40.40
N LYS A 513 -35.11 -16.00 -39.12
CA LYS A 513 -35.83 -17.15 -38.55
C LYS A 513 -37.21 -17.33 -39.16
#